data_AF-Q1DAH9-F1
#
_entry.id   AF-Q1DAH9-F1
#
_cell.length_a   1.000
_cell.length_b   1.000
_cell.length_c   1.000
_cell.angle_alpha   90.00
_cell.angle_beta   90.00
_cell.angle_gamma   90.00
#
_symmetry.space_group_name_H-M   'P 1'
#
loop_
_entity.id
_entity.type
_entity.pdbx_description
1 polymer ?
#
loop_
_entity_poly.entity_id
_entity_poly.type
_entity_poly.pdbx_seq_one_letter_code
_entity_poly.pdbx_strand_id
1 'polypeptide(L)'
;MAPDTHTEPMKRKAYEKELRRLQAQLCMLQDWVKQEGVRVVVVFEGRDAAGKGGTIRAITERVSPRVFRVVALPVPSDREKTQMYPWTRWYDYSQARDMMLAATDTPYAPWFILRSDNKKKARLNCIRFLLEKIPHKRVKRPEAKLPRRSKRGAYDDEASLAGKNFIPERY
;
A
#
# COMPACT_ATOMS: atom_id res chain seq x y z
N MET A 1 11.16 -7.85 -31.95
CA MET A 1 10.62 -7.64 -30.58
C MET A 1 10.43 -6.15 -30.38
N ALA A 2 9.24 -5.70 -29.95
CA ALA A 2 9.04 -4.30 -29.60
C ALA A 2 10.02 -3.90 -28.48
N PRO A 3 10.55 -2.66 -28.47
CA PRO A 3 11.44 -2.21 -27.40
C PRO A 3 10.74 -2.34 -26.05
N ASP A 4 11.44 -2.90 -25.07
CA ASP A 4 10.91 -3.15 -23.72
C ASP A 4 10.76 -1.82 -22.97
N THR A 5 9.62 -1.15 -23.20
CA THR A 5 9.28 0.19 -22.67
C THR A 5 9.25 0.25 -21.15
N HIS A 6 9.40 -0.88 -20.44
CA HIS A 6 9.42 -0.93 -18.98
C HIS A 6 10.67 -0.31 -18.35
N THR A 7 11.77 -0.21 -19.09
CA THR A 7 13.06 0.31 -18.59
C THR A 7 13.17 1.83 -18.63
N GLU A 8 12.45 2.51 -19.53
CA GLU A 8 12.58 3.95 -19.70
C GLU A 8 12.21 4.74 -18.43
N PRO A 9 13.01 5.76 -18.04
CA PRO A 9 12.73 6.57 -16.86
C PRO A 9 11.40 7.33 -16.95
N MET A 10 10.66 7.39 -15.84
CA MET A 10 9.41 8.16 -15.77
C MET A 10 9.62 9.52 -15.08
N LYS A 11 9.18 10.61 -15.72
CA LYS A 11 9.19 11.96 -15.15
C LYS A 11 8.43 12.00 -13.82
N ARG A 12 9.00 12.66 -12.81
CA ARG A 12 8.44 12.70 -11.44
C ARG A 12 7.02 13.26 -11.39
N LYS A 13 6.77 14.39 -12.07
CA LYS A 13 5.44 15.03 -12.13
C LYS A 13 4.36 14.11 -12.71
N ALA A 14 4.70 13.33 -13.73
CA ALA A 14 3.78 12.37 -14.33
C ALA A 14 3.46 11.21 -13.37
N TYR A 15 4.51 10.64 -12.73
CA TYR A 15 4.36 9.61 -11.71
C TYR A 15 3.47 10.07 -10.55
N GLU A 16 3.72 11.24 -9.97
CA GLU A 16 2.97 11.74 -8.82
C GLU A 16 1.49 12.02 -9.18
N LYS A 17 1.21 12.51 -10.39
CA LYS A 17 -0.15 12.71 -10.88
C LYS A 17 -0.92 11.39 -10.94
N GLU A 18 -0.32 10.37 -11.54
CA GLU A 18 -0.96 9.05 -11.69
C GLU A 18 -1.07 8.33 -10.35
N LEU A 19 -0.06 8.42 -9.49
CA LEU A 19 -0.09 7.85 -8.15
C LEU A 19 -1.27 8.40 -7.33
N ARG A 20 -1.48 9.72 -7.35
CA ARG A 20 -2.63 10.34 -6.67
C ARG A 20 -3.97 9.82 -7.21
N ARG A 21 -4.08 9.63 -8.53
CA ARG A 21 -5.29 9.09 -9.17
C ARG A 21 -5.57 7.66 -8.71
N LEU A 22 -4.54 6.82 -8.64
CA LEU A 22 -4.67 5.43 -8.20
C LEU A 22 -4.93 5.33 -6.69
N GLN A 23 -4.33 6.19 -5.88
CA GLN A 23 -4.59 6.24 -4.44
C GLN A 23 -6.01 6.66 -4.10
N ALA A 24 -6.61 7.58 -4.87
CA ALA A 24 -8.02 7.91 -4.72
C ALA A 24 -8.92 6.67 -4.94
N GLN A 25 -8.58 5.83 -5.92
CA GLN A 25 -9.28 4.56 -6.16
C GLN A 25 -9.02 3.54 -5.05
N LEU A 26 -7.81 3.47 -4.49
CA LEU A 26 -7.54 2.64 -3.29
C LEU A 26 -8.38 3.07 -2.08
N CYS A 27 -8.65 4.36 -1.91
CA CYS A 27 -9.58 4.83 -0.87
C CYS A 27 -11.01 4.35 -1.13
N MET A 28 -11.45 4.30 -2.40
CA MET A 28 -12.76 3.75 -2.75
C MET A 28 -12.83 2.23 -2.55
N LEU A 29 -11.76 1.52 -2.90
CA LEU A 29 -11.58 0.09 -2.62
C LEU A 29 -11.68 -0.19 -1.12
N GLN A 30 -11.00 0.60 -0.29
CA GLN A 30 -11.11 0.53 1.17
C GLN A 30 -12.57 0.62 1.63
N ASP A 31 -13.31 1.62 1.12
CA ASP A 31 -14.67 1.87 1.59
C ASP A 31 -15.57 0.68 1.22
N TRP A 32 -15.37 0.12 0.03
CA TRP A 32 -16.06 -1.09 -0.43
C TRP A 32 -15.72 -2.32 0.42
N VAL A 33 -14.44 -2.57 0.68
CA VAL A 33 -13.99 -3.70 1.52
C VAL A 33 -14.63 -3.63 2.91
N LYS A 34 -14.74 -2.43 3.49
CA LYS A 34 -15.40 -2.23 4.79
C LYS A 34 -16.90 -2.48 4.73
N GLN A 35 -17.57 -2.03 3.66
CA GLN A 35 -19.02 -2.20 3.51
C GLN A 35 -19.40 -3.68 3.34
N GLU A 36 -18.67 -4.40 2.50
CA GLU A 36 -18.96 -5.82 2.21
C GLU A 36 -18.39 -6.77 3.28
N GLY A 37 -17.50 -6.30 4.16
CA GLY A 37 -16.88 -7.12 5.20
C GLY A 37 -15.89 -8.17 4.67
N VAL A 38 -15.42 -8.03 3.44
CA VAL A 38 -14.46 -8.97 2.83
C VAL A 38 -13.05 -8.77 3.40
N ARG A 39 -12.22 -9.81 3.32
CA ARG A 39 -10.82 -9.79 3.76
C ARG A 39 -9.93 -10.07 2.56
N VAL A 40 -8.93 -9.22 2.38
CA VAL A 40 -7.95 -9.34 1.29
C VAL A 40 -6.56 -9.43 1.91
N VAL A 41 -5.79 -10.43 1.48
CA VAL A 41 -4.39 -10.59 1.85
C VAL A 41 -3.54 -10.42 0.60
N VAL A 42 -2.51 -9.60 0.67
CA VAL A 42 -1.54 -9.38 -0.40
C VAL A 42 -0.15 -9.66 0.15
N VAL A 43 0.54 -10.63 -0.46
CA VAL A 43 1.90 -11.03 -0.07
C VAL A 43 2.90 -10.39 -1.04
N PHE A 44 3.97 -9.82 -0.50
CA PHE A 44 5.06 -9.24 -1.29
C PHE A 44 6.36 -10.00 -1.04
N GLU A 45 6.75 -10.80 -2.01
CA GLU A 45 8.04 -11.49 -2.03
C GLU A 45 9.00 -10.92 -3.08
N GLY A 46 10.29 -11.20 -2.91
CA GLY A 46 11.32 -10.81 -3.88
C GLY A 46 12.67 -10.57 -3.24
N ARG A 47 13.68 -10.38 -4.08
CA ARG A 47 15.07 -10.15 -3.66
C ARG A 47 15.22 -8.89 -2.79
N ASP A 48 16.35 -8.82 -2.08
CA ASP A 48 16.75 -7.60 -1.40
C ASP A 48 16.90 -6.44 -2.38
N ALA A 49 16.58 -5.24 -1.90
CA ALA A 49 16.55 -4.02 -2.70
C ALA A 49 15.59 -4.00 -3.92
N ALA A 50 14.78 -5.04 -4.16
CA ALA A 50 13.77 -5.07 -5.24
C ALA A 50 12.72 -3.94 -5.13
N GLY A 51 12.56 -3.34 -3.94
CA GLY A 51 11.69 -2.19 -3.74
C GLY A 51 10.33 -2.50 -3.10
N LYS A 52 10.18 -3.70 -2.51
CA LYS A 52 8.96 -4.15 -1.80
C LYS A 52 8.38 -3.08 -0.87
N GLY A 53 9.20 -2.56 0.06
CA GLY A 53 8.77 -1.52 1.01
C GLY A 53 8.32 -0.21 0.35
N GLY A 54 8.93 0.17 -0.77
CA GLY A 54 8.51 1.37 -1.52
C GLY A 54 7.16 1.19 -2.21
N THR A 55 6.84 -0.03 -2.67
CA THR A 55 5.54 -0.37 -3.24
C THR A 55 4.46 -0.45 -2.17
N ILE A 56 4.75 -1.13 -1.05
CA ILE A 56 3.84 -1.17 0.11
C ILE A 56 3.51 0.25 0.57
N ARG A 57 4.52 1.11 0.75
CA ARG A 57 4.30 2.50 1.14
C ARG A 57 3.42 3.25 0.15
N ALA A 58 3.63 3.09 -1.15
CA ALA A 58 2.83 3.76 -2.18
C ALA A 58 1.35 3.34 -2.14
N ILE A 59 1.07 2.07 -1.78
CA ILE A 59 -0.30 1.56 -1.56
C ILE A 59 -0.88 2.14 -0.27
N THR A 60 -0.09 2.18 0.81
CA THR A 60 -0.62 2.43 2.16
C THR A 60 -0.64 3.90 2.59
N GLU A 61 0.05 4.80 1.87
CA GLU A 61 0.27 6.19 2.33
C GLU A 61 -0.99 7.09 2.37
N ARG A 62 -2.08 6.72 1.66
CA ARG A 62 -3.32 7.52 1.62
C ARG A 62 -4.55 6.82 2.18
N VAL A 63 -4.44 5.53 2.48
CA VAL A 63 -5.53 4.71 3.01
C VAL A 63 -5.51 4.70 4.54
N SER A 64 -6.60 4.28 5.15
CA SER A 64 -6.70 4.19 6.60
C SER A 64 -5.87 3.02 7.12
N PRO A 65 -4.96 3.23 8.10
CA PRO A 65 -4.19 2.15 8.72
C PRO A 65 -5.05 1.18 9.52
N ARG A 66 -6.31 1.56 9.83
CA ARG A 66 -7.27 0.67 10.49
C ARG A 66 -7.79 -0.43 9.55
N VAL A 67 -7.76 -0.16 8.25
CA VAL A 67 -8.24 -1.06 7.19
C VAL A 67 -7.06 -1.76 6.53
N PHE A 68 -6.06 -0.99 6.11
CA PHE A 68 -4.82 -1.51 5.53
C PHE A 68 -3.79 -1.75 6.64
N ARG A 69 -3.64 -3.00 7.04
CA ARG A 69 -2.64 -3.43 8.02
C ARG A 69 -1.41 -3.96 7.29
N VAL A 70 -0.26 -3.36 7.56
CA VAL A 70 1.03 -3.86 7.05
C VAL A 70 1.64 -4.74 8.13
N VAL A 71 1.97 -5.99 7.76
CA VAL A 71 2.69 -6.92 8.62
C VAL A 71 4.07 -7.13 8.01
N ALA A 72 5.11 -6.83 8.79
CA ALA A 72 6.49 -7.18 8.47
C ALA A 72 6.95 -8.17 9.55
N LEU A 73 7.21 -9.42 9.14
CA LEU A 73 7.68 -10.44 10.07
C LEU A 73 9.11 -10.09 10.53
N PRO A 74 9.45 -10.32 11.82
CA PRO A 74 10.80 -10.09 12.30
C PRO A 74 11.78 -11.01 11.55
N VAL A 75 13.00 -10.51 11.35
CA VAL A 75 14.10 -11.33 10.84
C VAL A 75 14.31 -12.50 11.81
N PRO A 76 14.47 -13.75 11.34
CA PRO A 76 14.81 -14.87 12.21
C PRO A 76 16.05 -14.56 13.04
N SER A 77 16.04 -14.96 14.32
CA SER A 77 17.14 -14.72 15.27
C SER A 77 18.48 -15.27 14.76
N ASP A 78 19.59 -14.67 15.21
CA ASP A 78 21.03 -14.75 14.85
C ASP A 78 21.66 -16.05 14.27
N ARG A 79 20.95 -17.17 14.21
CA ARG A 79 21.43 -18.45 13.69
C ARG A 79 21.59 -18.53 12.16
N GLU A 80 21.13 -17.54 11.40
CA GLU A 80 21.22 -17.52 9.93
C GLU A 80 22.12 -16.40 9.39
N LYS A 81 22.97 -15.80 10.23
CA LYS A 81 23.85 -14.68 9.86
C LYS A 81 25.09 -15.05 9.04
N THR A 82 25.15 -16.22 8.44
CA THR A 82 26.27 -16.61 7.57
C THR A 82 25.90 -16.56 6.09
N GLN A 83 26.44 -15.53 5.45
CA GLN A 83 26.70 -15.40 4.00
C GLN A 83 25.54 -14.94 3.11
N MET A 84 25.27 -13.64 3.16
CA MET A 84 24.59 -12.94 2.08
C MET A 84 25.61 -12.21 1.21
N TYR A 85 26.14 -12.90 0.19
CA TYR A 85 26.75 -12.26 -0.97
C TYR A 85 25.73 -12.39 -2.13
N PRO A 86 24.87 -11.38 -2.36
CA PRO A 86 23.76 -11.48 -3.30
C PRO A 86 24.19 -11.84 -4.74
N TRP A 87 25.42 -11.47 -5.10
CA TRP A 87 25.99 -11.70 -6.43
C TRP A 87 26.43 -13.14 -6.65
N THR A 88 27.06 -13.78 -5.65
CA THR A 88 27.57 -15.15 -5.80
C THR A 88 26.46 -16.20 -5.76
N ARG A 89 25.35 -15.92 -5.04
CA ARG A 89 24.18 -16.81 -4.94
C ARG A 89 23.04 -16.43 -5.88
N TRP A 90 23.29 -15.64 -6.94
CA TRP A 90 22.25 -15.15 -7.83
C TRP A 90 21.40 -16.29 -8.43
N TYR A 91 22.06 -17.34 -8.90
CA TYR A 91 21.39 -18.48 -9.52
C TYR A 91 20.66 -19.35 -8.49
N ASP A 92 21.24 -19.58 -7.31
CA ASP A 92 20.58 -20.33 -6.22
C ASP A 92 19.25 -19.69 -5.84
N TYR A 93 19.23 -18.36 -5.64
CA TYR A 93 17.99 -17.61 -5.38
C TYR A 93 17.01 -17.64 -6.57
N SER A 94 17.50 -17.76 -7.81
CA SER A 94 16.62 -17.88 -8.99
C SER A 94 15.97 -19.25 -9.02
N GLN A 95 16.74 -20.32 -8.77
CA GLN A 95 16.23 -21.68 -8.68
C GLN A 95 15.22 -21.82 -7.53
N ALA A 96 15.54 -21.28 -6.35
CA ALA A 96 14.63 -21.29 -5.21
C ALA A 96 13.31 -20.55 -5.50
N ARG A 97 13.36 -19.41 -6.19
CA ARG A 97 12.15 -18.71 -6.68
C ARG A 97 11.35 -19.63 -7.61
N ASP A 98 11.98 -20.23 -8.60
CA ASP A 98 11.29 -21.04 -9.61
C ASP A 98 10.64 -22.28 -8.99
N MET A 99 11.34 -22.93 -8.05
CA MET A 99 10.80 -24.03 -7.25
C MET A 99 9.59 -23.60 -6.40
N MET A 100 9.69 -22.45 -5.71
CA MET A 100 8.59 -21.91 -4.90
C MET A 100 7.36 -21.61 -5.75
N LEU A 101 7.54 -20.95 -6.90
CA LEU A 101 6.44 -20.64 -7.82
C LEU A 101 5.79 -21.92 -8.35
N ALA A 102 6.59 -22.88 -8.83
CA ALA A 102 6.08 -24.15 -9.35
C ALA A 102 5.28 -24.95 -8.30
N ALA A 103 5.68 -24.87 -7.03
CA ALA A 103 5.03 -25.61 -5.95
C ALA A 103 3.79 -24.91 -5.37
N THR A 104 3.66 -23.59 -5.50
CA THR A 104 2.65 -22.80 -4.75
C THR A 104 1.76 -21.91 -5.60
N ASP A 105 2.02 -21.77 -6.90
CA ASP A 105 1.14 -21.04 -7.82
C ASP A 105 -0.14 -21.86 -8.09
N THR A 106 -1.27 -21.33 -7.63
CA THR A 106 -2.57 -22.02 -7.71
C THR A 106 -3.66 -21.09 -8.24
N PRO A 107 -4.74 -21.61 -8.84
CA PRO A 107 -5.84 -20.78 -9.35
C PRO A 107 -6.50 -19.89 -8.29
N TYR A 108 -6.51 -20.31 -7.02
CA TYR A 108 -7.13 -19.58 -5.92
C TYR A 108 -6.16 -18.63 -5.20
N ALA A 109 -4.85 -18.84 -5.31
CA ALA A 109 -3.81 -17.99 -4.76
C ALA A 109 -2.64 -17.84 -5.75
N PRO A 110 -2.86 -17.16 -6.89
CA PRO A 110 -1.86 -17.07 -7.94
C PRO A 110 -0.73 -16.10 -7.62
N TRP A 111 0.48 -16.44 -8.07
CA TRP A 111 1.64 -15.56 -8.05
C TRP A 111 1.68 -14.65 -9.28
N PHE A 112 2.05 -13.38 -9.07
CA PHE A 112 2.23 -12.42 -10.15
C PHE A 112 3.63 -11.81 -10.11
N ILE A 113 4.32 -11.82 -11.25
CA ILE A 113 5.66 -11.25 -11.38
C ILE A 113 5.57 -9.76 -11.71
N LEU A 114 6.11 -8.93 -10.81
CA LEU A 114 6.24 -7.49 -11.01
C LEU A 114 7.69 -7.13 -11.33
N ARG A 115 7.97 -6.71 -12.57
CA ARG A 115 9.29 -6.17 -12.94
C ARG A 115 9.51 -4.81 -12.27
N SER A 116 10.62 -4.66 -11.54
CA SER A 116 10.86 -3.53 -10.64
C SER A 116 12.06 -2.64 -10.99
N ASP A 117 12.69 -2.86 -12.15
CA ASP A 117 13.86 -2.07 -12.60
C ASP A 117 13.53 -0.57 -12.61
N ASN A 118 12.34 -0.21 -13.13
CA ASN A 118 11.76 1.10 -12.92
C ASN A 118 10.79 1.09 -11.72
N LYS A 119 11.30 1.50 -10.55
CA LYS A 119 10.55 1.55 -9.28
C LYS A 119 9.26 2.37 -9.37
N LYS A 120 9.20 3.44 -10.18
CA LYS A 120 7.99 4.28 -10.31
C LYS A 120 6.91 3.53 -11.08
N LYS A 121 7.26 2.95 -12.24
CA LYS A 121 6.34 2.15 -13.07
C LYS A 121 5.85 0.92 -12.29
N ALA A 122 6.75 0.24 -11.58
CA ALA A 122 6.41 -0.92 -10.76
C ALA A 122 5.32 -0.61 -9.71
N ARG A 123 5.44 0.52 -9.00
CA ARG A 123 4.44 0.95 -8.02
C ARG A 123 3.07 1.21 -8.67
N LEU A 124 3.05 1.97 -9.77
CA LEU A 124 1.80 2.30 -10.47
C LEU A 124 1.12 1.04 -11.01
N ASN A 125 1.90 0.15 -11.64
CA ASN A 125 1.40 -1.11 -12.20
C ASN A 125 0.87 -2.03 -11.11
N CYS A 126 1.56 -2.12 -9.96
CA CYS A 126 1.11 -2.92 -8.83
C CYS A 126 -0.23 -2.40 -8.29
N ILE A 127 -0.36 -1.10 -8.03
CA ILE A 127 -1.62 -0.53 -7.53
C ILE A 127 -2.75 -0.74 -8.54
N ARG A 128 -2.49 -0.48 -9.83
CA ARG A 128 -3.48 -0.69 -10.89
C ARG A 128 -3.94 -2.15 -10.97
N PHE A 129 -2.99 -3.08 -10.92
CA PHE A 129 -3.28 -4.51 -10.93
C PHE A 129 -4.15 -4.94 -9.74
N LEU A 130 -3.84 -4.45 -8.53
CA LEU A 130 -4.67 -4.71 -7.35
C LEU A 130 -6.10 -4.19 -7.51
N LEU A 131 -6.27 -2.98 -8.06
CA LEU A 131 -7.59 -2.42 -8.35
C LEU A 131 -8.36 -3.23 -9.40
N GLU A 132 -7.67 -3.78 -10.40
CA GLU A 132 -8.29 -4.63 -11.43
C GLU A 132 -8.68 -6.01 -10.91
N LYS A 133 -7.88 -6.60 -10.00
CA LYS A 133 -8.11 -7.95 -9.47
C LYS A 133 -9.08 -7.98 -8.30
N ILE A 134 -9.10 -6.94 -7.47
CA ILE A 134 -10.00 -6.87 -6.32
C ILE A 134 -11.31 -6.22 -6.81
N PRO A 135 -12.42 -6.98 -6.86
CA PRO A 135 -13.69 -6.41 -7.29
C PRO A 135 -14.06 -5.28 -6.34
N HIS A 136 -14.42 -4.11 -6.87
CA HIS A 136 -14.82 -2.98 -6.05
C HIS A 136 -15.85 -2.13 -6.76
N LYS A 137 -16.77 -1.57 -5.98
CA LYS A 137 -17.80 -0.65 -6.45
C LYS A 137 -17.69 0.66 -5.70
N ARG A 138 -18.16 1.73 -6.34
CA ARG A 138 -18.23 3.04 -5.67
C ARG A 138 -19.30 2.98 -4.59
N VAL A 139 -18.87 3.10 -3.34
CA VAL A 139 -19.75 3.19 -2.17
C VAL A 139 -20.30 4.60 -2.06
N LYS A 140 -21.64 4.73 -1.91
CA LYS A 140 -22.25 5.99 -1.50
C LYS A 140 -22.00 6.18 -0.02
N ARG A 141 -21.29 7.27 0.34
CA ARG A 141 -21.11 7.64 1.74
C ARG A 141 -22.41 8.25 2.24
N PRO A 142 -23.02 7.74 3.32
CA PRO A 142 -24.18 8.39 3.91
C PRO A 142 -23.76 9.77 4.45
N GLU A 143 -24.59 10.79 4.24
CA GLU A 143 -24.36 12.09 4.85
C GLU A 143 -24.49 11.96 6.37
N ALA A 144 -23.45 12.38 7.08
CA ALA A 144 -23.49 12.42 8.54
C ALA A 144 -24.45 13.53 8.99
N LYS A 145 -25.63 13.15 9.47
CA LYS A 145 -26.52 14.09 10.16
C LYS A 145 -25.98 14.27 11.58
N LEU A 146 -25.25 15.37 11.80
CA LEU A 146 -24.82 15.75 13.14
C LEU A 146 -26.05 16.14 13.97
N PRO A 147 -26.27 15.54 15.15
CA PRO A 147 -27.32 16.01 16.04
C PRO A 147 -27.01 17.43 16.51
N ARG A 148 -28.04 18.21 16.84
CA ARG A 148 -27.85 19.52 17.49
C ARG A 148 -27.07 19.32 18.80
N ARG A 149 -26.10 20.19 19.10
CA ARG A 149 -25.31 20.14 20.34
C ARG A 149 -26.27 20.12 21.54
N SER A 150 -26.15 19.09 22.38
CA SER A 150 -26.89 19.02 23.64
C SER A 150 -26.38 20.12 24.58
N LYS A 151 -27.30 20.85 25.22
CA LYS A 151 -26.98 21.84 26.26
C LYS A 151 -27.00 21.25 27.68
N ARG A 152 -27.20 19.94 27.82
CA ARG A 152 -27.26 19.28 29.14
C ARG A 152 -25.86 19.30 29.77
N GLY A 153 -25.68 20.03 30.86
CA GLY A 153 -24.37 20.26 31.49
C GLY A 153 -23.49 21.26 30.73
N ALA A 154 -24.08 22.16 29.93
CA ALA A 154 -23.34 23.21 29.25
C ALA A 154 -22.60 24.09 30.28
N TYR A 155 -21.29 24.21 30.09
CA TYR A 155 -20.42 25.13 30.81
C TYR A 155 -19.65 25.97 29.79
N ASP A 156 -19.08 27.08 30.24
CA ASP A 156 -18.25 27.94 29.39
C ASP A 156 -16.89 27.26 29.14
N ASP A 157 -16.79 26.56 28.01
CA ASP A 157 -15.58 25.88 27.56
C ASP A 157 -14.51 26.87 27.08
N GLU A 158 -14.89 28.05 26.60
CA GLU A 158 -13.98 29.12 26.17
C GLU A 158 -13.23 29.75 27.34
N ALA A 159 -13.89 29.94 28.49
CA ALA A 159 -13.24 30.43 29.71
C ALA A 159 -12.05 29.56 30.14
N SER A 160 -12.11 28.25 29.90
CA SER A 160 -11.03 27.31 30.22
C SER A 160 -9.82 27.39 29.27
N LEU A 161 -10.01 28.02 28.10
CA LEU A 161 -9.00 28.19 27.07
C LEU A 161 -8.24 29.52 27.19
N ALA A 162 -8.72 30.45 28.01
CA ALA A 162 -8.05 31.72 28.27
C ALA A 162 -6.60 31.48 28.77
N GLY A 163 -5.63 32.17 28.16
CA GLY A 163 -4.22 32.06 28.50
C GLY A 163 -3.54 30.76 28.06
N LYS A 164 -4.21 29.90 27.29
CA LYS A 164 -3.56 28.75 26.65
C LYS A 164 -2.80 29.17 25.40
N ASN A 165 -1.76 28.39 25.08
CA ASN A 165 -0.97 28.61 23.88
C ASN A 165 -1.72 28.04 22.67
N PHE A 166 -2.23 28.92 21.84
CA PHE A 166 -2.84 28.57 20.56
C PHE A 166 -1.81 28.62 19.44
N ILE A 167 -1.99 27.75 18.45
CA ILE A 167 -1.24 27.83 17.19
C ILE A 167 -1.81 29.03 16.41
N PRO A 168 -0.97 29.96 15.94
CA PRO A 168 -1.45 31.08 15.13
C PRO A 168 -2.16 30.60 13.87
N GLU A 169 -3.35 31.12 13.61
CA GLU A 169 -4.07 30.90 12.35
C GLU A 169 -3.37 31.68 11.22
N ARG A 170 -2.99 30.99 10.15
CA ARG A 170 -2.21 31.56 9.02
C ARG A 170 -2.83 31.29 7.65
N TYR A 171 -3.94 30.56 7.60
CA TYR A 171 -4.63 30.12 6.39
C TYR A 171 -6.13 30.27 6.59
#